data_AF-A0A968AY26-F1
#
_entry.id   AF-A0A968AY26-F1
#
_cell.length_a   1.000
_cell.length_b   1.000
_cell.length_c   1.000
_cell.angle_alpha   90.00
_cell.angle_beta   90.00
_cell.angle_gamma   90.00
#
_symmetry.space_group_name_H-M   'P 1'
#
loop_
_entity.id
_entity.type
_entity.pdbx_description
1 polymer ?
#
loop_
_entity_poly.entity_id
_entity_poly.type
_entity_poly.pdbx_seq_one_letter_code
_entity_poly.pdbx_strand_id
1 'polypeptide(L)' 'TAFGAAKMALESTEAPSTLRTRVTSPGGTTERALDALTAGGLETLVHRALEAAHGRSVELGAEFGRDDDGDQA' A
#
# COMPACT_ATOMS: atom_id res chain seq x y z
N THR A 1 1.40 6.91 -13.96
CA THR A 1 1.84 5.51 -13.83
C THR A 1 2.37 5.29 -12.42
N ALA A 2 2.37 4.05 -11.90
CA ALA A 2 2.78 3.77 -10.51
C ALA A 2 4.26 4.08 -10.24
N PHE A 3 5.16 3.70 -11.16
CA PHE A 3 6.60 3.96 -11.02
C PHE A 3 6.93 5.44 -10.87
N GLY A 4 6.38 6.31 -11.72
CA GLY A 4 6.62 7.75 -11.65
C GLY A 4 6.11 8.36 -10.33
N ALA A 5 4.93 7.92 -9.87
CA ALA A 5 4.38 8.37 -8.59
C ALA A 5 5.25 7.93 -7.40
N ALA A 6 5.70 6.67 -7.40
CA ALA A 6 6.59 6.14 -6.35
C ALA A 6 7.94 6.87 -6.33
N LYS A 7 8.54 7.11 -7.51
CA LYS A 7 9.78 7.87 -7.62
C LYS A 7 9.63 9.28 -7.07
N MET A 8 8.56 10.00 -7.43
CA MET A 8 8.29 11.34 -6.89
C MET A 8 8.11 11.32 -5.37
N ALA A 9 7.43 10.32 -4.83
CA ALA A 9 7.24 10.20 -3.38
C ALA A 9 8.55 9.90 -2.62
N LEU A 10 9.47 9.14 -3.22
CA LEU A 10 10.77 8.82 -2.63
C LEU A 10 11.76 9.99 -2.71
N GLU A 11 11.69 10.79 -3.78
CA GLU A 11 12.64 11.89 -4.04
C GLU A 11 12.17 13.24 -3.46
N SER A 12 10.89 13.38 -3.12
CA SER A 12 10.34 14.63 -2.60
C SER A 12 10.50 14.73 -1.08
N THR A 13 10.72 15.96 -0.59
CA THR A 13 10.60 16.30 0.84
C THR A 13 9.15 16.58 1.25
N GLU A 14 8.23 16.64 0.29
CA GLU A 14 6.82 16.89 0.54
C GLU A 14 6.05 15.60 0.77
N ALA A 15 5.00 15.70 1.58
CA ALA A 15 4.12 14.56 1.82
C ALA A 15 3.43 14.11 0.52
N PRO A 16 3.15 12.80 0.36
CA PRO A 16 2.39 12.28 -0.78
C PRO A 16 1.03 12.95 -0.99
N SER A 17 0.38 13.40 0.09
CA SER A 17 -0.88 14.18 0.01
C SER A 17 -0.70 15.51 -0.71
N THR A 18 0.41 16.22 -0.47
CA THR A 18 0.74 17.47 -1.16
C THR A 18 1.04 17.22 -2.63
N LEU A 19 1.82 16.17 -2.94
CA LEU A 19 2.10 15.77 -4.32
C LEU A 19 0.82 15.42 -5.09
N ARG A 20 -0.12 14.71 -4.45
CA ARG A 20 -1.44 14.42 -5.01
C ARG A 20 -2.23 15.69 -5.30
N THR A 21 -2.26 16.66 -4.38
CA THR A 21 -2.98 17.93 -4.59
C THR A 21 -2.44 18.69 -5.80
N ARG A 22 -1.12 18.68 -6.04
CA ARG A 22 -0.50 19.37 -7.19
C ARG A 22 -0.95 18.84 -8.56
N VAL A 23 -1.43 17.60 -8.64
CA VAL A 23 -1.95 16.99 -9.87
C VAL A 23 -3.48 16.93 -9.90
N THR A 24 -4.14 17.57 -8.94
CA THR A 24 -5.60 17.56 -8.77
C THR A 24 -6.14 18.99 -8.90
N SER A 25 -6.62 19.34 -10.09
CA SER A 25 -7.33 20.60 -10.30
C SER A 25 -8.80 20.50 -9.88
N PRO A 26 -9.39 21.58 -9.34
CA PRO A 26 -10.82 21.63 -9.04
C PRO A 26 -11.67 21.35 -10.28
N GLY A 27 -12.62 20.42 -10.18
CA GLY A 27 -13.48 19.96 -11.28
C GLY A 27 -12.78 19.09 -12.34
N GLY A 28 -11.50 18.77 -12.13
CA GLY A 28 -10.66 18.06 -13.10
C GLY A 28 -10.92 16.55 -13.18
N THR A 29 -10.23 15.90 -14.11
CA THR A 29 -10.32 14.44 -14.29
C THR A 29 -9.71 13.66 -13.14
N THR A 30 -8.59 14.14 -12.58
CA THR A 30 -7.93 13.53 -11.42
C THR A 30 -8.83 13.57 -10.19
N GLU A 31 -9.51 14.70 -9.95
CA GLU A 31 -10.43 14.85 -8.81
C GLU A 31 -11.56 13.82 -8.89
N ARG A 32 -12.25 13.74 -10.04
CA ARG A 32 -13.33 12.75 -10.25
C ARG A 32 -12.85 11.31 -10.10
N ALA A 33 -11.63 11.01 -10.53
CA ALA A 33 -11.04 9.69 -10.34
C ALA A 33 -10.79 9.40 -8.84
N LEU A 34 -10.26 10.36 -8.09
CA LEU A 34 -10.04 10.23 -6.65
C LEU A 34 -11.36 10.06 -5.88
N ASP A 35 -12.41 10.78 -6.28
CA ASP A 35 -13.75 10.63 -5.69
C ASP A 35 -14.28 9.22 -5.90
N ALA A 36 -14.17 8.68 -7.12
CA ALA A 36 -14.61 7.32 -7.43
C ALA A 36 -13.81 6.26 -6.65
N LEU A 37 -12.49 6.44 -6.53
CA LEU A 37 -11.63 5.53 -5.75
C LEU A 37 -11.98 5.57 -4.24
N THR A 38 -12.26 6.76 -3.71
CA THR A 38 -12.64 6.96 -2.31
C THR A 38 -14.00 6.35 -2.03
N ALA A 39 -15.00 6.63 -2.88
CA ALA A 39 -16.33 6.03 -2.79
C ALA A 39 -16.30 4.50 -2.93
N GLY A 40 -15.35 3.97 -3.71
CA GLY A 40 -15.10 2.54 -3.83
C GLY A 40 -14.39 1.91 -2.62
N GLY A 41 -14.01 2.69 -1.60
CA GLY A 41 -13.39 2.18 -0.38
C GLY A 41 -11.94 1.70 -0.57
N LEU A 42 -11.19 2.32 -1.50
CA LEU A 42 -9.82 1.91 -1.81
C LEU A 42 -8.92 1.84 -0.57
N GLU A 43 -9.03 2.81 0.34
CA GLU A 43 -8.22 2.85 1.56
C GLU A 43 -8.46 1.61 2.43
N THR A 44 -9.72 1.28 2.71
CA THR A 44 -10.10 0.09 3.45
C THR A 44 -9.65 -1.18 2.74
N LEU A 45 -9.75 -1.23 1.41
CA LEU A 45 -9.33 -2.40 0.63
C LEU A 45 -7.81 -2.64 0.75
N VAL A 46 -7.00 -1.59 0.63
CA VAL A 46 -5.54 -1.68 0.76
C VAL A 46 -5.15 -2.10 2.17
N HIS A 47 -5.78 -1.53 3.20
CA HIS A 47 -5.53 -1.93 4.60
C HIS A 47 -5.79 -3.42 4.82
N ARG A 48 -6.98 -3.90 4.42
CA ARG A 48 -7.36 -5.31 4.55
C ARG A 48 -6.44 -6.24 3.77
N ALA A 49 -5.98 -5.82 2.59
CA ALA A 49 -5.04 -6.60 1.80
C ALA A 49 -3.69 -6.75 2.52
N LEU A 50 -3.18 -5.67 3.14
CA LEU A 50 -1.94 -5.70 3.90
C LEU A 50 -2.08 -6.52 5.19
N GLU A 51 -3.21 -6.44 5.90
CA GLU A 51 -3.49 -7.27 7.07
C GLU A 51 -3.55 -8.76 6.71
N ALA A 52 -4.24 -9.11 5.63
CA ALA A 52 -4.32 -10.50 5.15
C ALA A 52 -2.94 -11.04 4.74
N ALA A 53 -2.15 -10.22 4.03
CA ALA A 53 -0.78 -10.58 3.67
C ALA A 53 0.09 -10.78 4.91
N HIS A 54 0.01 -9.87 5.88
CA HIS A 54 0.73 -9.97 7.15
C HIS A 54 0.35 -11.24 7.92
N GLY A 55 -0.96 -11.53 8.05
CA GLY A 55 -1.44 -12.75 8.69
C GLY A 55 -0.84 -14.01 8.07
N ARG A 56 -0.84 -14.09 6.73
CA ARG A 56 -0.22 -15.23 6.04
C ARG A 56 1.29 -15.30 6.24
N SER A 57 2.00 -14.17 6.27
CA SER A 57 3.43 -14.15 6.56
C SER A 57 3.74 -14.71 7.96
N VAL A 58 2.90 -14.42 8.96
CA VAL A 58 3.05 -14.96 10.32
C VAL A 58 2.78 -16.45 10.36
N GLU A 59 1.73 -16.94 9.69
CA GLU A 59 1.44 -18.37 9.57
C GLU A 59 2.61 -19.13 8.94
N LEU A 60 3.12 -18.65 7.80
CA LEU A 60 4.28 -19.22 7.12
C LEU A 60 5.51 -19.25 8.01
N GLY A 61 5.79 -18.17 8.75
CA GLY A 61 6.89 -18.12 9.71
C GLY A 61 6.73 -19.13 10.85
N ALA A 62 5.51 -19.41 11.29
CA ALA A 62 5.23 -20.40 12.33
C ALA A 62 5.23 -21.85 11.81
N GLU A 63 4.86 -22.06 10.55
CA GLU A 63 4.94 -23.35 9.84
C GLU A 63 6.41 -23.74 9.64
N PHE A 64 7.22 -22.86 9.05
CA PHE A 64 8.60 -23.20 8.66
C PHE A 64 9.68 -22.83 9.68
N GLY A 65 9.39 -21.97 10.66
CA GLY A 65 10.33 -21.62 11.72
C GLY A 65 10.44 -22.69 12.82
N ARG A 66 9.55 -23.69 12.86
CA ARG A 66 9.61 -24.83 13.79
C ARG A 66 10.31 -26.05 13.21
N ASP A 67 10.53 -26.09 11.90
CA ASP A 67 11.17 -27.22 11.22
C ASP A 67 12.71 -27.13 11.26
N ASP A 68 13.29 -25.97 11.60
CA ASP A 68 14.75 -25.75 11.68
C ASP A 68 15.36 -26.06 13.07
N ASP A 69 14.57 -26.30 14.12
CA ASP A 69 15.04 -26.62 15.48
C ASP A 69 15.21 -28.14 15.73
N GLY A 70 15.18 -28.97 14.68
CA GLY A 70 15.05 -30.43 14.76
C GLY A 70 16.30 -31.29 14.52
N ASP A 71 17.50 -30.71 14.42
CA ASP A 71 18.76 -31.47 14.29
C ASP A 71 19.83 -30.97 15.27
N GLN A 72 19.72 -31.42 16.52
CA GLN A 72 20.80 -31.43 17.52
C GLN A 72 20.39 -32.36 18.67
N ALA A 73 20.50 -33.67 18.43
CA ALA A 73 20.58 -34.69 19.48
C ALA A 73 21.61 -35.75 19.06
#